data_AF-A0A8H5ET29-F1
#
_entry.id   AF-A0A8H5ET29-F1
#
_cell.length_a   1.000
_cell.length_b   1.000
_cell.length_c   1.000
_cell.angle_alpha   90.00
_cell.angle_beta   90.00
_cell.angle_gamma   90.00
#
_symmetry.space_group_name_H-M   'P 1'
#
loop_
_entity.id
_entity.type
_entity.pdbx_description
1 polymer ?
#
loop_
_entity_poly.entity_id
_entity_poly.type
_entity_poly.pdbx_seq_one_letter_code
_entity_poly.pdbx_strand_id
1 'polypeptide(L)'
;MSDLPLKIRVGIRDQWESPRAPIATCIDSLAKTLGYTISPQIQWSALYATLKDSFVDQGMFVSAVCRIGIAFYGRMLSRIEDKMMADWTDSLLDGMMKRETWVLKIEGHEDASTQRPLLTWDEDRGSFKIEIPKCKPPGNSIIEAGFDEDLDALFASPYVLSEPTIPLPPIPTQASTLQSSATPPPALPKIVVDGADDWTEVNDSGEPTSASTPPSPPSKSLDADPPSGRSPNPNPPTPSPPTQSPTTQSPTTQSPTKARPQSYGLQRPTKLFAGPTVNPVMTIDASGSRLVVHCSHEATLQQLGKYLNRWARIDYNDSLKRPMLTVQMIESAFFDDVIDTIVIEPTYSRGVTEPLNPTFILSFVEGVLGYKEEYTNGLRWILKLYPIRI
;
A
#
# COMPACT_ATOMS: atom_id res chain seq x y z
N MET A 1 12.37 18.87 29.35
CA MET A 1 12.27 17.39 29.42
C MET A 1 11.83 16.86 30.78
N SER A 2 12.20 17.49 31.90
CA SER A 2 11.90 16.98 33.26
C SER A 2 10.40 16.75 33.54
N ASP A 3 9.52 17.46 32.84
CA ASP A 3 8.06 17.38 33.01
C ASP A 3 7.41 16.18 32.31
N LEU A 4 8.18 15.40 31.53
CA LEU A 4 7.65 14.23 30.83
C LEU A 4 7.64 12.99 31.74
N PRO A 5 6.59 12.14 31.65
CA PRO A 5 6.57 10.86 32.34
C PRO A 5 7.82 10.03 32.05
N LEU A 6 8.30 9.28 33.04
CA LEU A 6 9.55 8.51 32.91
C LEU A 6 9.53 7.56 31.70
N LYS A 7 8.40 6.88 31.46
CA LYS A 7 8.21 5.97 30.32
C LYS A 7 8.42 6.68 28.97
N ILE A 8 7.95 7.92 28.84
CA ILE A 8 8.12 8.75 27.65
C ILE A 8 9.58 9.15 27.47
N ARG A 9 10.25 9.62 28.54
CA ARG A 9 11.67 9.99 28.49
C ARG A 9 12.57 8.83 28.07
N VAL A 10 12.33 7.64 28.64
CA VAL A 10 13.05 6.41 28.26
C VAL A 10 12.77 6.06 26.79
N GLY A 11 11.52 6.14 26.35
CA GLY A 11 11.15 5.92 24.95
C GLY A 11 11.87 6.87 23.99
N ILE A 12 11.94 8.17 24.31
CA ILE A 12 12.64 9.18 23.49
C ILE A 12 14.13 8.83 23.38
N ARG A 13 14.78 8.55 24.51
CA ARG A 13 16.20 8.17 24.53
C ARG A 13 16.46 6.93 23.66
N ASP A 14 15.64 5.90 23.81
CA ASP A 14 15.90 4.58 23.22
C ASP A 14 15.47 4.51 21.75
N GLN A 15 14.36 5.15 21.37
CA GLN A 15 13.75 5.03 20.04
C GLN A 15 13.94 6.25 19.14
N TRP A 16 14.35 7.40 19.67
CA TRP A 16 14.51 8.63 18.90
C TRP A 16 15.93 9.18 18.92
N GLU A 17 16.51 9.38 20.11
CA GLU A 17 17.84 9.99 20.27
C GLU A 17 18.98 8.97 20.12
N SER A 18 18.68 7.68 20.27
CA SER A 18 19.68 6.64 20.09
C SER A 18 20.24 6.67 18.66
N PRO A 19 21.57 6.63 18.47
CA PRO A 19 22.17 6.54 17.14
C PRO A 19 21.83 5.22 16.43
N ARG A 20 21.32 4.23 17.16
CA ARG A 20 20.84 2.94 16.63
C ARG A 20 19.33 2.94 16.40
N ALA A 21 18.64 4.06 16.65
CA ALA A 21 17.21 4.16 16.40
C ALA A 21 16.93 3.99 14.90
N PRO A 22 15.81 3.36 14.52
CA PRO A 22 15.42 3.24 13.11
C PRO A 22 15.34 4.61 12.40
N ILE A 23 14.87 5.64 13.11
CA ILE A 23 14.80 6.99 12.55
C ILE A 23 16.18 7.59 12.23
N ALA A 24 17.19 7.35 13.08
CA ALA A 24 18.55 7.80 12.81
C ALA A 24 19.10 7.14 11.54
N THR A 25 18.79 5.86 11.33
CA THR A 25 19.18 5.14 10.09
C THR A 25 18.51 5.74 8.85
N CYS A 26 17.23 6.13 8.94
CA CYS A 26 16.52 6.78 7.84
C CYS A 26 17.09 8.18 7.56
N ILE A 27 17.40 8.97 8.59
CA ILE A 27 18.02 10.30 8.46
C ILE A 27 19.38 10.18 7.78
N ASP A 28 20.23 9.25 8.22
CA ASP A 28 21.55 9.01 7.64
C ASP A 28 21.47 8.57 6.18
N SER A 29 20.49 7.71 5.85
CA SER A 29 20.28 7.23 4.49
C SER A 29 19.84 8.37 3.57
N LEU A 30 18.88 9.19 4.02
CA LEU A 30 18.45 10.37 3.29
C LEU A 30 19.61 11.37 3.13
N ALA A 31 20.38 11.63 4.18
CA ALA A 31 21.50 12.57 4.13
C ALA A 31 22.60 12.11 3.17
N LYS A 32 22.86 10.80 3.09
CA LYS A 32 23.82 10.22 2.12
C LYS A 32 23.35 10.39 0.69
N THR A 33 22.06 10.19 0.41
CA THR A 33 21.51 10.31 -0.94
C THR A 33 21.35 11.76 -1.37
N LEU A 34 20.86 12.63 -0.47
CA LEU A 34 20.54 14.03 -0.76
C LEU A 34 21.77 14.95 -0.67
N GLY A 35 22.79 14.57 0.10
CA GLY A 35 23.95 15.42 0.42
C GLY A 35 23.68 16.48 1.49
N TYR A 36 22.45 16.56 2.00
CA TYR A 36 22.01 17.50 3.03
C TYR A 36 21.32 16.76 4.17
N THR A 37 21.53 17.22 5.41
CA THR A 37 20.88 16.63 6.59
C THR A 37 19.62 17.41 6.96
N ILE A 38 18.45 16.75 6.88
CA ILE A 38 17.18 17.31 7.38
C ILE A 38 17.02 16.86 8.84
N SER A 39 17.33 17.74 9.78
CA SER A 39 17.32 17.40 11.21
C SER A 39 15.92 17.55 11.81
N PRO A 40 15.38 16.52 12.49
CA PRO A 40 14.05 16.65 13.04
C PRO A 40 14.10 17.39 14.40
N GLN A 41 13.16 18.30 14.59
CA GLN A 41 12.98 19.09 15.80
C GLN A 41 11.60 18.83 16.38
N ILE A 42 11.59 18.32 17.62
CA ILE A 42 10.37 18.02 18.36
C ILE A 42 10.40 18.71 19.70
N GLN A 43 9.36 19.49 19.99
CA GLN A 43 9.09 19.98 21.34
C GLN A 43 8.29 18.94 22.11
N TRP A 44 8.97 17.89 22.60
CA TRP A 44 8.33 16.71 23.20
C TRP A 44 7.31 17.03 24.30
N SER A 45 7.60 18.03 25.15
CA SER A 45 6.67 18.47 26.20
C SER A 45 5.37 19.03 25.62
N ALA A 46 5.45 19.89 24.60
CA ALA A 46 4.28 20.47 23.95
C ALA A 46 3.50 19.41 23.17
N LEU A 47 4.21 18.59 22.37
CA LEU A 47 3.60 17.52 21.59
C LEU A 47 2.84 16.52 22.49
N TYR A 48 3.45 16.11 23.61
CA TYR A 48 2.81 15.22 24.56
C TYR A 48 1.61 15.88 25.25
N ALA A 49 1.71 17.15 25.63
CA ALA A 49 0.60 17.88 26.25
C ALA A 49 -0.64 17.92 25.35
N THR A 50 -0.45 18.12 24.04
CA THR A 50 -1.53 18.16 23.05
C THR A 50 -2.14 16.78 22.79
N LEU A 51 -1.29 15.74 22.67
CA LEU A 51 -1.72 14.44 22.14
C LEU A 51 -1.99 13.37 23.20
N LYS A 52 -1.58 13.54 24.46
CA LYS A 52 -1.67 12.49 25.50
C LYS A 52 -3.06 11.86 25.64
N ASP A 53 -4.14 12.61 25.42
CA ASP A 53 -5.51 12.12 25.58
C ASP A 53 -5.93 11.13 24.47
N SER A 54 -5.22 11.13 23.34
CA SER A 54 -5.49 10.25 22.19
C SER A 54 -4.79 8.89 22.30
N PHE A 55 -3.94 8.70 23.31
CA PHE A 55 -3.14 7.47 23.50
C PHE A 55 -3.55 6.75 24.78
N VAL A 56 -4.18 5.58 24.63
CA VAL A 56 -4.55 4.72 25.78
C VAL A 56 -3.31 4.22 26.52
N ASP A 57 -2.25 3.83 25.80
CA ASP A 57 -0.95 3.50 26.39
C ASP A 57 0.08 4.58 26.05
N GLN A 58 0.58 5.24 27.09
CA GLN A 58 1.67 6.21 27.00
C GLN A 58 2.94 5.61 26.37
N GLY A 59 3.17 4.30 26.52
CA GLY A 59 4.29 3.60 25.88
C GLY A 59 4.24 3.60 24.35
N MET A 60 3.05 3.73 23.78
CA MET A 60 2.85 3.76 22.33
C MET A 60 3.04 5.15 21.73
N PHE A 61 3.05 6.20 22.55
CA PHE A 61 3.18 7.59 22.09
C PHE A 61 4.47 7.81 21.31
N VAL A 62 5.62 7.53 21.92
CA VAL A 62 6.93 7.75 21.28
C VAL A 62 7.07 6.88 20.04
N SER A 63 6.67 5.61 20.14
CA SER A 63 6.69 4.66 19.01
C SER A 63 5.86 5.17 17.82
N ALA A 64 4.70 5.78 18.06
CA ALA A 64 3.87 6.36 17.00
C ALA A 64 4.53 7.60 16.36
N VAL A 65 5.14 8.48 17.15
CA VAL A 65 5.87 9.65 16.64
C VAL A 65 7.11 9.21 15.83
N CYS A 66 7.89 8.24 16.33
CA CYS A 66 9.00 7.63 15.59
C CYS A 66 8.55 7.09 14.24
N ARG A 67 7.43 6.37 14.22
CA ARG A 67 6.86 5.77 13.02
C ARG A 67 6.44 6.81 11.97
N ILE A 68 5.86 7.92 12.41
CA ILE A 68 5.52 9.04 11.52
C ILE A 68 6.80 9.67 10.94
N GLY A 69 7.81 9.92 11.77
CA GLY A 69 9.10 10.42 11.29
C GLY A 69 9.76 9.48 10.28
N ILE A 70 9.82 8.19 10.60
CA ILE A 70 10.37 7.14 9.71
C ILE A 70 9.62 7.11 8.37
N ALA A 71 8.28 7.17 8.39
CA ALA A 71 7.47 7.21 7.17
C ALA A 71 7.83 8.43 6.31
N PHE A 72 7.93 9.63 6.91
CA PHE A 72 8.36 10.84 6.19
C PHE A 72 9.73 10.66 5.51
N TYR A 73 10.75 10.24 6.27
CA TYR A 73 12.10 10.05 5.71
C TYR A 73 12.13 8.95 4.64
N GLY A 74 11.38 7.87 4.83
CA GLY A 74 11.27 6.77 3.87
C GLY A 74 10.61 7.19 2.56
N ARG A 75 9.52 7.97 2.62
CA ARG A 75 8.83 8.49 1.42
C ARG A 75 9.69 9.52 0.70
N MET A 76 10.32 10.44 1.43
CA MET A 76 11.29 11.39 0.86
C MET A 76 12.42 10.68 0.11
N LEU A 77 13.05 9.68 0.74
CA LEU A 77 14.13 8.91 0.12
C LEU A 77 13.65 8.17 -1.14
N SER A 78 12.52 7.48 -1.04
CA SER A 78 11.94 6.74 -2.17
C SER A 78 11.68 7.64 -3.38
N ARG A 79 11.24 8.88 -3.12
CA ARG A 79 10.93 9.88 -4.14
C ARG A 79 12.18 10.48 -4.80
N ILE A 80 13.23 10.72 -4.02
CA ILE A 80 14.52 11.20 -4.53
C ILE A 80 15.22 10.13 -5.39
N GLU A 81 15.04 8.85 -5.05
CA GLU A 81 15.62 7.74 -5.82
C GLU A 81 14.81 7.41 -7.08
N ASP A 82 13.57 7.88 -7.19
CA ASP A 82 12.71 7.66 -8.35
C ASP A 82 13.06 8.63 -9.49
N LYS A 83 13.56 8.06 -10.59
CA LYS A 83 13.90 8.80 -11.82
C LYS A 83 12.70 9.52 -12.44
N MET A 84 11.48 9.06 -12.20
CA MET A 84 10.27 9.71 -12.69
C MET A 84 9.99 11.03 -11.95
N MET A 85 10.59 11.22 -10.77
CA MET A 85 10.42 12.39 -9.91
C MET A 85 11.65 13.31 -9.97
N ALA A 86 12.42 13.26 -11.06
CA ALA A 86 13.62 14.08 -11.24
C ALA A 86 13.32 15.58 -11.15
N ASP A 87 12.28 16.07 -11.85
CA ASP A 87 11.90 17.49 -11.83
C ASP A 87 11.50 17.98 -10.42
N TRP A 88 10.81 17.12 -9.66
CA TRP A 88 10.45 17.38 -8.26
C TRP A 88 11.70 17.41 -7.38
N THR A 89 12.64 16.49 -7.60
CA THR A 89 13.91 16.42 -6.86
C THR A 89 14.78 17.64 -7.13
N ASP A 90 14.84 18.11 -8.38
CA ASP A 90 15.55 19.32 -8.76
C ASP A 90 14.94 20.56 -8.09
N SER A 91 13.60 20.63 -8.03
CA SER A 91 12.87 21.71 -7.34
C SER A 91 13.18 21.73 -5.84
N LEU A 92 13.20 20.55 -5.21
CA LEU A 92 13.62 20.39 -3.83
C LEU A 92 15.06 20.88 -3.63
N LEU A 93 16.00 20.41 -4.46
CA LEU A 93 17.42 20.76 -4.36
C LEU A 93 17.68 22.26 -4.59
N ASP A 94 16.98 22.90 -5.53
CA ASP A 94 17.05 24.36 -5.72
C ASP A 94 16.54 25.11 -4.47
N GLY A 95 15.46 24.61 -3.87
CA GLY A 95 15.02 25.05 -2.55
C GLY A 95 16.14 24.92 -1.53
N MET A 96 16.81 23.77 -1.48
CA MET A 96 17.89 23.46 -0.55
C MET A 96 19.12 24.34 -0.70
N MET A 97 19.52 24.69 -1.92
CA MET A 97 20.68 25.56 -2.14
C MET A 97 20.48 26.98 -1.60
N LYS A 98 19.24 27.44 -1.43
CA LYS A 98 18.93 28.78 -0.90
C LYS A 98 19.16 28.89 0.61
N ARG A 99 19.40 27.78 1.33
CA ARG A 99 19.45 27.75 2.80
C ARG A 99 20.48 26.76 3.33
N GLU A 100 21.18 27.15 4.40
CA GLU A 100 22.21 26.30 5.01
C GLU A 100 21.65 25.17 5.87
N THR A 101 20.45 25.35 6.45
CA THR A 101 19.90 24.38 7.42
C THR A 101 18.47 24.00 7.07
N TRP A 102 18.19 22.71 7.18
CA TRP A 102 16.90 22.11 6.87
C TRP A 102 16.37 21.37 8.09
N VAL A 103 15.15 21.72 8.47
CA VAL A 103 14.55 21.25 9.71
C VAL A 103 13.19 20.63 9.42
N LEU A 104 12.95 19.47 10.03
CA LEU A 104 11.63 18.85 10.10
C LEU A 104 11.01 19.14 11.47
N LYS A 105 10.02 20.03 11.54
CA LYS A 105 9.28 20.31 12.77
C LYS A 105 8.12 19.34 12.90
N ILE A 106 8.00 18.71 14.07
CA ILE A 106 6.87 17.81 14.36
C ILE A 106 6.10 18.38 15.52
N GLU A 107 4.84 18.73 15.25
CA GLU A 107 3.95 19.44 16.17
C GLU A 107 2.60 18.72 16.27
N GLY A 108 1.87 18.95 17.36
CA GLY A 108 0.52 18.43 17.53
C GLY A 108 -0.49 19.38 16.91
N HIS A 109 -1.47 18.85 16.18
CA HIS A 109 -2.58 19.60 15.64
C HIS A 109 -3.77 19.54 16.59
N GLU A 110 -4.30 20.70 16.99
CA GLU A 110 -5.49 20.77 17.85
C GLU A 110 -6.78 20.41 17.11
N ASP A 111 -6.82 20.54 15.79
CA ASP A 111 -8.02 20.23 15.01
C ASP A 111 -8.14 18.71 14.82
N ALA A 112 -9.32 18.19 15.14
CA ALA A 112 -9.68 16.78 14.98
C ALA A 112 -10.28 16.46 13.60
N SER A 113 -10.33 17.45 12.70
CA SER A 113 -10.87 17.28 11.34
C SER A 113 -10.04 16.31 10.49
N THR A 114 -8.72 16.26 10.71
CA THR A 114 -7.82 15.37 9.98
C THR A 114 -7.60 14.06 10.74
N GLN A 115 -7.65 12.94 10.03
CA GLN A 115 -7.42 11.60 10.60
C GLN A 115 -5.99 11.08 10.36
N ARG A 116 -5.17 11.86 9.65
CA ARG A 116 -3.79 11.53 9.31
C ARG A 116 -2.84 12.70 9.61
N PRO A 117 -1.55 12.44 9.84
CA PRO A 117 -0.55 13.50 9.87
C PRO A 117 -0.58 14.30 8.55
N LEU A 118 -0.43 15.61 8.67
CA LEU A 118 -0.36 16.53 7.54
C LEU A 118 1.08 17.03 7.40
N LEU A 119 1.65 16.90 6.22
CA LEU A 119 2.94 17.49 5.88
C LEU A 119 2.72 18.79 5.10
N THR A 120 3.34 19.86 5.58
CA THR A 120 3.36 21.16 4.91
C THR A 120 4.79 21.67 4.78
N TRP A 121 4.99 22.57 3.82
CA TRP A 121 6.25 23.25 3.59
C TRP A 121 6.13 24.72 3.97
N ASP A 122 6.98 25.15 4.88
CA ASP A 122 7.14 26.57 5.22
C ASP A 122 8.27 27.13 4.37
N GLU A 123 7.91 27.73 3.23
CA GLU A 123 8.86 28.30 2.27
C GLU A 123 9.68 29.43 2.89
N ASP A 124 9.10 30.22 3.79
CA ASP A 124 9.76 31.34 4.46
C ASP A 124 10.83 30.87 5.45
N ARG A 125 10.58 29.75 6.14
CA ARG A 125 11.52 29.18 7.12
C ARG A 125 12.39 28.06 6.58
N GLY A 126 12.09 27.55 5.39
CA GLY A 126 12.84 26.43 4.83
C GLY A 126 12.69 25.17 5.68
N SER A 127 11.52 24.97 6.26
CA SER A 127 11.27 23.84 7.17
C SER A 127 10.04 23.06 6.76
N PHE A 128 10.19 21.74 6.77
CA PHE A 128 9.05 20.85 6.72
C PHE A 128 8.33 20.88 8.06
N LYS A 129 7.01 20.87 8.04
CA LYS A 129 6.18 20.80 9.23
C LYS A 129 5.24 19.61 9.13
N ILE A 130 5.35 18.68 10.07
CA ILE A 130 4.38 17.60 10.26
C ILE A 130 3.48 17.97 11.43
N GLU A 131 2.18 18.02 11.16
CA GLU A 131 1.14 18.25 12.15
C GLU A 131 0.43 16.92 12.44
N ILE A 132 0.54 16.43 13.67
CA ILE A 132 -0.04 15.15 14.10
C ILE A 132 -1.43 15.42 14.70
N PRO A 133 -2.53 14.87 14.14
CA PRO A 133 -3.87 15.10 14.66
C PRO A 133 -4.10 14.49 16.03
N LYS A 134 -5.01 15.12 16.82
CA LYS A 134 -5.47 14.62 18.12
C LYS A 134 -6.46 13.44 17.99
N CYS A 135 -6.11 12.44 17.19
CA CYS A 135 -6.92 11.23 16.98
C CYS A 135 -6.11 9.96 17.29
N LYS A 136 -6.77 8.80 17.25
CA LYS A 136 -6.08 7.51 17.34
C LYS A 136 -5.03 7.45 16.21
N PRO A 137 -3.78 7.02 16.49
CA PRO A 137 -2.75 6.93 15.46
C PRO A 137 -3.21 6.06 14.28
N PRO A 138 -3.17 6.58 13.04
CA PRO A 138 -3.57 5.80 11.87
C PRO A 138 -2.59 4.66 11.58
N GLY A 139 -2.98 3.72 10.71
CA GLY A 139 -2.09 2.68 10.20
C GLY A 139 -0.99 3.24 9.30
N ASN A 140 0.09 2.49 9.09
CA ASN A 140 1.24 2.96 8.30
C ASN A 140 0.87 3.29 6.87
N SER A 141 0.02 2.48 6.22
CA SER A 141 -0.40 2.71 4.84
C SER A 141 -1.11 4.06 4.67
N ILE A 142 -1.93 4.46 5.65
CA ILE A 142 -2.62 5.77 5.65
C ILE A 142 -1.61 6.91 5.82
N ILE A 143 -0.60 6.73 6.68
CA ILE A 143 0.45 7.75 6.90
C ILE A 143 1.28 7.92 5.62
N GLU A 144 1.74 6.82 5.03
CA GLU A 144 2.59 6.83 3.84
C GLU A 144 1.85 7.40 2.61
N ALA A 145 0.62 6.94 2.36
CA ALA A 145 -0.19 7.48 1.26
C ALA A 145 -0.49 8.97 1.45
N GLY A 146 -0.76 9.40 2.69
CA GLY A 146 -0.96 10.80 3.01
C GLY A 146 0.27 11.66 2.73
N PHE A 147 1.46 11.17 3.09
CA PHE A 147 2.69 11.88 2.77
C PHE A 147 3.00 11.91 1.29
N ASP A 148 2.61 10.92 0.50
CA ASP A 148 2.75 10.99 -0.95
C ASP A 148 1.93 12.13 -1.55
N GLU A 149 0.65 12.21 -1.15
CA GLU A 149 -0.25 13.30 -1.55
C GLU A 149 0.30 14.67 -1.15
N ASP A 150 0.78 14.78 0.10
CA ASP A 150 1.30 16.04 0.62
C ASP A 150 2.60 16.45 -0.11
N LEU A 151 3.50 15.50 -0.36
CA LEU A 151 4.74 15.73 -1.10
C LEU A 151 4.49 16.11 -2.57
N ASP A 152 3.44 15.57 -3.20
CA ASP A 152 2.98 15.99 -4.53
C ASP A 152 2.55 17.45 -4.53
N ALA A 153 1.86 17.88 -3.47
CA ALA A 153 1.36 19.24 -3.34
C ALA A 153 2.45 20.28 -3.05
N LEU A 154 3.58 19.90 -2.42
CA LEU A 154 4.59 20.88 -1.94
C LEU A 154 5.16 21.80 -3.02
N PHE A 155 5.43 21.27 -4.21
CA PHE A 155 5.97 22.03 -5.34
C PHE A 155 5.01 22.07 -6.53
N ALA A 156 3.78 21.58 -6.34
CA ALA A 156 2.71 21.88 -7.27
C ALA A 156 2.51 23.40 -7.19
N SER A 157 3.15 24.11 -8.12
CA SER A 157 2.99 25.54 -8.26
C SER A 157 1.50 25.84 -8.24
N PRO A 158 1.03 26.87 -7.52
CA PRO A 158 -0.36 27.32 -7.59
C PRO A 158 -0.66 27.95 -8.97
N TYR A 159 -0.32 27.26 -10.06
CA TYR A 159 -0.85 27.48 -11.40
C TYR A 159 -2.28 26.91 -11.44
N VAL A 160 -3.15 27.46 -10.61
CA VAL A 160 -4.60 27.27 -10.75
C VAL A 160 -5.26 28.65 -10.69
N LEU A 161 -5.39 29.20 -11.90
CA LEU A 161 -6.51 30.02 -12.37
C LEU A 161 -6.76 31.34 -11.62
N SER A 162 -5.84 32.30 -11.77
CA SER A 162 -6.33 33.63 -12.15
C SER A 162 -6.86 33.52 -13.59
N GLU A 163 -8.09 33.01 -13.75
CA GLU A 163 -8.87 33.37 -14.93
C GLU A 163 -8.83 34.90 -14.99
N PRO A 164 -8.32 35.52 -16.08
CA PRO A 164 -8.53 36.94 -16.24
C PRO A 164 -10.03 37.14 -16.21
N THR A 165 -10.54 37.79 -15.17
CA THR A 165 -11.92 38.27 -15.13
C THR A 165 -12.10 39.13 -16.38
N ILE A 166 -12.58 38.54 -17.46
CA ILE A 166 -13.11 39.28 -18.59
C ILE A 166 -14.26 40.07 -17.98
N PRO A 167 -14.21 41.41 -17.98
CA PRO A 167 -15.30 42.20 -17.43
C PRO A 167 -16.57 41.83 -18.20
N LEU A 168 -17.47 41.12 -17.53
CA LEU A 168 -18.79 40.84 -18.06
C LEU A 168 -19.47 42.18 -18.34
N PRO A 169 -20.04 42.39 -19.55
CA PRO A 169 -20.81 43.57 -19.83
C PRO A 169 -21.99 43.67 -18.85
N PRO A 170 -22.44 44.89 -18.50
CA PRO A 170 -23.51 45.10 -17.54
C PRO A 170 -24.78 44.40 -18.01
N ILE A 171 -25.23 43.42 -17.23
CA ILE A 171 -26.53 42.76 -17.41
C ILE A 171 -27.61 43.80 -17.11
N PRO A 172 -28.56 44.06 -18.03
CA PRO A 172 -29.65 44.99 -17.77
C PRO A 172 -30.58 44.43 -16.69
N THR A 173 -30.72 45.20 -15.61
CA THR A 173 -31.67 45.01 -14.52
C THR A 173 -33.10 44.97 -15.07
N GLN A 174 -33.67 43.78 -15.21
CA GLN A 174 -35.12 43.62 -15.30
C GLN A 174 -35.64 43.17 -13.95
N ALA A 175 -36.38 44.07 -13.29
CA ALA A 175 -37.17 43.77 -12.12
C ALA A 175 -38.28 42.78 -12.49
N SER A 176 -38.25 41.59 -11.91
CA SER A 176 -39.40 40.69 -11.86
C SER A 176 -39.66 40.34 -10.41
N THR A 177 -40.65 41.03 -9.86
CA THR A 177 -41.32 40.71 -8.61
C THR A 177 -42.02 39.35 -8.78
N LEU A 178 -41.52 38.31 -8.09
CA LEU A 178 -42.29 37.10 -7.86
C LEU A 178 -42.45 36.87 -6.36
N GLN A 179 -43.73 36.73 -6.03
CA GLN A 179 -44.34 36.76 -4.73
C GLN A 179 -44.19 35.38 -4.06
N SER A 180 -43.57 35.38 -2.89
CA SER A 180 -43.41 34.21 -2.03
C SER A 180 -44.77 33.72 -1.51
N SER A 181 -45.10 32.45 -1.77
CA SER A 181 -46.15 31.73 -1.05
C SER A 181 -45.52 30.53 -0.34
N ALA A 182 -45.38 30.66 0.98
CA ALA A 182 -44.88 29.62 1.85
C ALA A 182 -45.98 28.58 2.10
N THR A 183 -45.69 27.33 1.77
CA THR A 183 -46.49 26.17 2.21
C THR A 183 -45.65 25.39 3.24
N PRO A 184 -46.15 25.12 4.46
CA PRO A 184 -45.42 24.35 5.46
C PRO A 184 -45.37 22.86 5.09
N PRO A 185 -44.27 22.15 5.42
CA PRO A 185 -44.15 20.72 5.16
C PRO A 185 -45.05 19.88 6.10
N PRO A 186 -45.61 18.75 5.62
CA PRO A 186 -46.41 17.86 6.45
C PRO A 186 -45.55 17.09 7.46
N ALA A 187 -46.10 16.95 8.66
CA ALA A 187 -45.51 16.24 9.79
C ALA A 187 -45.25 14.76 9.49
N LEU A 188 -44.06 14.28 9.84
CA LEU A 188 -43.69 12.86 9.82
C LEU A 188 -44.49 12.09 10.88
N PRO A 189 -44.99 10.88 10.56
CA PRO A 189 -45.69 10.03 11.52
C PRO A 189 -44.72 9.46 12.56
N LYS A 190 -45.13 9.56 13.83
CA LYS A 190 -44.51 8.91 14.99
C LYS A 190 -44.60 7.39 14.83
N ILE A 191 -43.45 6.73 14.69
CA ILE A 191 -43.35 5.28 14.83
C ILE A 191 -43.31 4.98 16.33
N VAL A 192 -44.41 4.41 16.81
CA VAL A 192 -44.54 3.79 18.13
C VAL A 192 -43.81 2.46 18.06
N VAL A 193 -42.72 2.32 18.82
CA VAL A 193 -42.06 1.03 19.07
C VAL A 193 -42.54 0.55 20.44
N ASP A 194 -43.44 -0.42 20.41
CA ASP A 194 -43.96 -1.17 21.56
C ASP A 194 -43.50 -2.63 21.45
N GLY A 195 -43.13 -3.23 22.58
CA GLY A 195 -42.71 -4.64 22.73
C GLY A 195 -41.19 -4.76 22.96
N ALA A 196 -40.66 -4.91 24.17
CA ALA A 196 -40.93 -5.86 25.26
C ALA A 196 -40.71 -7.32 24.83
N ASP A 197 -39.51 -7.84 25.13
CA ASP A 197 -39.12 -9.24 25.29
C ASP A 197 -37.70 -9.20 25.91
N ASP A 198 -37.54 -9.06 27.23
CA ASP A 198 -37.60 -10.13 28.24
C ASP A 198 -36.94 -11.45 27.78
N TRP A 199 -35.60 -11.45 27.74
CA TRP A 199 -34.81 -12.67 27.71
C TRP A 199 -34.13 -12.85 29.06
N THR A 200 -34.61 -13.88 29.75
CA THR A 200 -34.17 -14.34 31.06
C THR A 200 -32.73 -14.83 31.04
N GLU A 201 -32.00 -14.50 32.11
CA GLU A 201 -30.75 -15.12 32.52
C GLU A 201 -30.89 -16.64 32.59
N VAL A 202 -30.08 -17.36 31.83
CA VAL A 202 -29.72 -18.75 32.14
C VAL A 202 -28.26 -18.78 32.53
N ASN A 203 -28.03 -18.84 33.84
CA ASN A 203 -26.81 -19.39 34.42
C ASN A 203 -26.64 -20.82 33.92
N ASP A 204 -25.54 -21.11 33.23
CA ASP A 204 -25.01 -22.47 33.19
C ASP A 204 -23.52 -22.44 33.53
N SER A 205 -23.23 -23.06 34.67
CA SER A 205 -21.92 -23.20 35.26
C SER A 205 -21.37 -24.54 34.81
N GLY A 206 -20.41 -24.51 33.88
CA GLY A 206 -19.75 -25.72 33.39
C GLY A 206 -18.25 -25.51 33.25
N GLU A 207 -17.50 -25.71 34.35
CA GLU A 207 -16.09 -26.10 34.28
C GLU A 207 -15.94 -27.35 33.39
N PRO A 208 -14.83 -27.44 32.64
CA PRO A 208 -13.92 -28.53 32.99
C PRO A 208 -12.43 -28.15 32.91
N THR A 209 -11.78 -28.31 34.05
CA THR A 209 -10.58 -29.13 34.27
C THR A 209 -9.59 -29.36 33.11
N SER A 210 -8.35 -28.96 33.40
CA SER A 210 -7.13 -29.78 33.29
C SER A 210 -6.46 -29.96 31.92
N ALA A 211 -5.44 -29.14 31.72
CA ALA A 211 -4.05 -29.52 31.46
C ALA A 211 -3.78 -30.84 30.72
N SER A 212 -3.21 -30.72 29.51
CA SER A 212 -2.34 -31.76 28.96
C SER A 212 -1.23 -31.12 28.13
N THR A 213 -0.02 -31.17 28.69
CA THR A 213 1.26 -30.79 28.09
C THR A 213 1.65 -31.81 27.02
N PRO A 214 2.04 -31.40 25.80
CA PRO A 214 2.62 -32.32 24.83
C PRO A 214 4.12 -32.56 25.11
N PRO A 215 4.62 -33.79 24.94
CA PRO A 215 6.02 -34.14 25.20
C PRO A 215 6.94 -33.66 24.08
N SER A 216 8.12 -33.16 24.46
CA SER A 216 9.22 -32.80 23.55
C SER A 216 9.82 -34.04 22.86
N PRO A 217 10.23 -33.94 21.58
CA PRO A 217 10.94 -35.00 20.88
C PRO A 217 12.44 -35.03 21.26
N PRO A 218 13.09 -36.20 21.24
CA PRO A 218 14.49 -36.36 21.63
C PRO A 218 15.47 -35.91 20.53
N SER A 219 16.48 -35.14 20.96
CA SER A 219 17.65 -34.74 20.20
C SER A 219 18.45 -35.96 19.72
N LYS A 220 18.58 -36.13 18.40
CA LYS A 220 19.55 -37.06 17.80
C LYS A 220 20.84 -36.29 17.46
N SER A 221 21.91 -36.67 18.16
CA SER A 221 23.30 -36.37 17.84
C SER A 221 23.70 -37.03 16.51
N LEU A 222 24.21 -36.23 15.57
CA LEU A 222 24.86 -36.68 14.34
C LEU A 222 26.32 -36.25 14.41
N ASP A 223 27.15 -37.15 14.94
CA ASP A 223 28.57 -37.24 14.64
C ASP A 223 28.74 -38.11 13.39
N ALA A 224 29.41 -37.60 12.35
CA ALA A 224 30.27 -38.39 11.47
C ALA A 224 31.02 -37.50 10.47
N ASP A 225 32.34 -37.63 10.53
CA ASP A 225 33.38 -36.99 9.72
C ASP A 225 33.28 -37.18 8.19
N PRO A 226 33.97 -36.31 7.41
CA PRO A 226 34.04 -36.38 5.96
C PRO A 226 35.21 -37.24 5.46
N PRO A 227 35.06 -38.02 4.37
CA PRO A 227 36.23 -38.51 3.63
C PRO A 227 36.55 -37.59 2.45
N SER A 228 37.75 -37.03 2.53
CA SER A 228 38.49 -36.45 1.41
C SER A 228 38.73 -37.49 0.33
N GLY A 229 38.33 -37.20 -0.91
CA GLY A 229 38.57 -38.02 -2.09
C GLY A 229 39.11 -37.19 -3.25
N ARG A 230 40.44 -37.14 -3.34
CA ARG A 230 41.25 -36.56 -4.43
C ARG A 230 41.06 -37.38 -5.71
N SER A 231 40.86 -36.74 -6.86
CA SER A 231 41.30 -37.30 -8.14
C SER A 231 41.73 -36.18 -9.11
N PRO A 232 42.96 -36.24 -9.62
CA PRO A 232 43.46 -35.35 -10.68
C PRO A 232 43.34 -36.05 -12.03
N ASN A 233 42.98 -35.32 -13.10
CA ASN A 233 43.58 -35.61 -14.40
C ASN A 233 43.51 -34.40 -15.36
N PRO A 234 44.66 -33.94 -15.88
CA PRO A 234 44.73 -32.92 -16.93
C PRO A 234 45.11 -33.49 -18.31
N ASN A 235 44.79 -32.70 -19.35
CA ASN A 235 45.40 -32.64 -20.70
C ASN A 235 44.90 -33.62 -21.80
N PRO A 236 45.21 -33.36 -23.10
CA PRO A 236 44.89 -32.19 -23.93
C PRO A 236 44.47 -32.65 -25.39
N PRO A 237 44.39 -31.78 -26.43
CA PRO A 237 43.62 -32.01 -27.66
C PRO A 237 44.45 -32.56 -28.84
N THR A 238 43.81 -33.17 -29.84
CA THR A 238 44.36 -33.38 -31.21
C THR A 238 43.24 -33.84 -32.20
N PRO A 239 43.45 -33.90 -33.54
CA PRO A 239 43.14 -32.86 -34.53
C PRO A 239 42.12 -33.27 -35.62
N SER A 240 41.67 -32.29 -36.41
CA SER A 240 40.91 -32.44 -37.66
C SER A 240 41.71 -33.08 -38.80
N PRO A 241 41.04 -33.65 -39.83
CA PRO A 241 41.43 -33.42 -41.23
C PRO A 241 40.18 -33.32 -42.17
N PRO A 242 40.28 -33.11 -43.51
CA PRO A 242 39.79 -31.89 -44.14
C PRO A 242 38.80 -32.12 -45.32
N THR A 243 38.41 -31.00 -45.96
CA THR A 243 38.03 -30.87 -47.39
C THR A 243 36.58 -31.21 -47.75
N GLN A 244 35.78 -30.20 -48.12
CA GLN A 244 35.48 -29.83 -49.52
C GLN A 244 34.39 -28.76 -49.59
N SER A 245 34.70 -27.66 -50.27
CA SER A 245 33.79 -26.62 -50.73
C SER A 245 32.89 -27.16 -51.85
N PRO A 246 31.65 -26.65 -51.98
CA PRO A 246 31.40 -25.88 -53.19
C PRO A 246 30.61 -24.59 -52.91
N THR A 247 31.07 -23.56 -53.62
CA THR A 247 30.41 -22.29 -53.95
C THR A 247 28.94 -22.49 -54.31
N THR A 248 28.01 -21.74 -53.70
CA THR A 248 26.81 -21.16 -54.33
C THR A 248 26.06 -20.26 -53.34
N GLN A 249 26.06 -18.96 -53.66
CA GLN A 249 25.04 -17.93 -53.39
C GLN A 249 24.64 -17.64 -51.93
N SER A 250 25.00 -16.42 -51.51
CA SER A 250 24.46 -15.74 -50.34
C SER A 250 22.94 -15.54 -50.46
N PRO A 251 22.11 -16.07 -49.55
CA PRO A 251 20.88 -15.41 -49.19
C PRO A 251 21.21 -14.39 -48.11
N THR A 252 20.93 -13.13 -48.39
CA THR A 252 20.83 -12.07 -47.39
C THR A 252 19.80 -12.53 -46.35
N THR A 253 20.25 -13.09 -45.23
CA THR A 253 19.39 -13.39 -44.08
C THR A 253 18.98 -12.06 -43.47
N GLN A 254 17.95 -11.46 -44.06
CA GLN A 254 17.13 -10.46 -43.40
C GLN A 254 16.61 -11.11 -42.13
N SER A 255 17.04 -10.62 -40.98
CA SER A 255 16.36 -10.84 -39.72
C SER A 255 14.87 -10.56 -39.95
N PRO A 256 13.94 -11.45 -39.60
CA PRO A 256 12.53 -11.16 -39.70
C PRO A 256 12.24 -10.05 -38.69
N THR A 257 12.23 -8.81 -39.17
CA THR A 257 11.65 -7.68 -38.47
C THR A 257 10.20 -8.07 -38.24
N LYS A 258 9.90 -8.55 -37.03
CA LYS A 258 8.58 -9.00 -36.61
C LYS A 258 7.62 -7.83 -36.79
N ALA A 259 7.01 -7.75 -37.97
CA ALA A 259 6.17 -6.64 -38.37
C ALA A 259 5.06 -6.49 -37.33
N ARG A 260 4.95 -5.29 -36.75
CA ARG A 260 3.91 -4.97 -35.78
C ARG A 260 2.56 -5.25 -36.43
N PRO A 261 1.66 -6.05 -35.81
CA PRO A 261 0.37 -6.37 -36.41
C PRO A 261 -0.42 -5.07 -36.63
N GLN A 262 -1.00 -4.94 -37.82
CA GLN A 262 -1.86 -3.81 -38.17
C GLN A 262 -3.12 -3.83 -37.29
N SER A 263 -3.52 -2.66 -36.77
CA SER A 263 -4.58 -2.50 -35.76
C SER A 263 -5.96 -3.03 -36.19
N TYR A 264 -6.24 -3.05 -37.49
CA TYR A 264 -7.55 -3.42 -38.05
C TYR A 264 -7.84 -4.93 -38.09
N GLY A 265 -6.89 -5.78 -37.67
CA GLY A 265 -7.03 -7.24 -37.69
C GLY A 265 -6.96 -7.92 -36.32
N LEU A 266 -6.89 -7.16 -35.22
CA LEU A 266 -6.79 -7.74 -33.88
C LEU A 266 -8.12 -8.35 -33.46
N GLN A 267 -8.07 -9.57 -32.92
CA GLN A 267 -9.25 -10.23 -32.37
C GLN A 267 -9.76 -9.48 -31.12
N ARG A 268 -11.02 -9.72 -30.75
CA ARG A 268 -11.58 -9.22 -29.49
C ARG A 268 -10.66 -9.60 -28.31
N PRO A 269 -10.48 -8.73 -27.31
CA PRO A 269 -9.60 -8.95 -26.15
C PRO A 269 -9.75 -10.33 -25.52
N THR A 270 -11.00 -10.79 -25.32
CA THR A 270 -11.30 -12.11 -24.76
C THR A 270 -10.65 -13.25 -25.55
N LYS A 271 -10.61 -13.14 -26.89
CA LYS A 271 -9.96 -14.13 -27.76
C LYS A 271 -8.46 -13.89 -27.89
N LEU A 272 -8.05 -12.63 -27.90
CA LEU A 272 -6.64 -12.23 -28.01
C LEU A 272 -5.83 -12.73 -26.80
N PHE A 273 -6.38 -12.61 -25.60
CA PHE A 273 -5.74 -13.02 -24.35
C PHE A 273 -5.95 -14.49 -23.99
N ALA A 274 -6.90 -15.18 -24.62
CA ALA A 274 -7.03 -16.63 -24.51
C ALA A 274 -5.99 -17.41 -25.33
N GLY A 275 -5.23 -16.72 -26.20
CA GLY A 275 -4.22 -17.35 -27.03
C GLY A 275 -2.98 -17.82 -26.23
N PRO A 276 -2.33 -18.93 -26.63
CA PRO A 276 -1.16 -19.49 -25.94
C PRO A 276 0.10 -18.62 -26.01
N THR A 277 0.04 -17.51 -26.75
CA THR A 277 1.16 -16.60 -26.99
C THR A 277 1.23 -15.43 -26.03
N VAL A 278 0.18 -15.20 -25.24
CA VAL A 278 0.15 -14.13 -24.24
C VAL A 278 0.54 -14.74 -22.90
N ASN A 279 1.43 -14.09 -22.16
CA ASN A 279 1.72 -14.42 -20.77
C ASN A 279 0.78 -13.55 -19.90
N PRO A 280 -0.27 -14.11 -19.29
CA PRO A 280 -1.13 -13.36 -18.40
C PRO A 280 -0.35 -12.66 -17.29
N VAL A 281 -0.71 -11.41 -17.01
CA VAL A 281 -0.18 -10.64 -15.89
C VAL A 281 -1.28 -10.53 -14.83
N MET A 282 -0.90 -10.69 -13.57
CA MET A 282 -1.75 -10.47 -12.42
C MET A 282 -1.08 -9.48 -11.47
N THR A 283 -1.84 -8.54 -10.95
CA THR A 283 -1.41 -7.63 -9.90
C THR A 283 -2.32 -7.83 -8.69
N ILE A 284 -1.72 -8.07 -7.52
CA ILE A 284 -2.44 -8.16 -6.25
C ILE A 284 -2.04 -6.96 -5.40
N ASP A 285 -3.00 -6.19 -4.92
CA ASP A 285 -2.81 -5.00 -4.10
C ASP A 285 -3.49 -5.17 -2.74
N ALA A 286 -2.69 -5.10 -1.67
CA ALA A 286 -3.07 -5.21 -0.27
C ALA A 286 -2.74 -3.92 0.52
N SER A 287 -2.57 -2.78 -0.17
CA SER A 287 -2.28 -1.49 0.50
C SER A 287 -3.43 -0.98 1.38
N GLY A 288 -4.67 -1.41 1.10
CA GLY A 288 -5.88 -0.99 1.80
C GLY A 288 -6.48 -2.03 2.75
N SER A 289 -7.67 -1.71 3.28
CA SER A 289 -8.49 -2.66 4.06
C SER A 289 -9.10 -3.78 3.21
N ARG A 290 -9.10 -3.60 1.88
CA ARG A 290 -9.59 -4.55 0.89
C ARG A 290 -8.43 -5.05 0.04
N LEU A 291 -8.55 -6.29 -0.43
CA LEU A 291 -7.60 -6.86 -1.37
C LEU A 291 -8.15 -6.69 -2.79
N VAL A 292 -7.36 -6.09 -3.67
CA VAL A 292 -7.73 -5.89 -5.08
C VAL A 292 -6.82 -6.76 -5.95
N VAL A 293 -7.42 -7.58 -6.81
CA VAL A 293 -6.71 -8.45 -7.75
C VAL A 293 -7.07 -8.04 -9.16
N HIS A 294 -6.11 -7.50 -9.90
CA HIS A 294 -6.25 -7.23 -11.33
C HIS A 294 -5.62 -8.36 -12.13
N CYS A 295 -6.26 -8.83 -13.19
CA CYS A 295 -5.67 -9.84 -14.06
C CYS A 295 -6.12 -9.69 -15.50
N SER A 296 -5.18 -9.86 -16.43
CA SER A 296 -5.45 -9.82 -17.87
C SER A 296 -6.16 -11.07 -18.40
N HIS A 297 -6.39 -12.08 -17.56
CA HIS A 297 -7.00 -13.35 -17.95
C HIS A 297 -8.25 -13.63 -17.11
N GLU A 298 -9.40 -13.36 -17.71
CA GLU A 298 -10.72 -13.45 -17.08
C GLU A 298 -10.99 -14.83 -16.45
N ALA A 299 -10.67 -15.92 -17.15
CA ALA A 299 -10.94 -17.27 -16.64
C ALA A 299 -10.20 -17.54 -15.32
N THR A 300 -9.00 -16.99 -15.14
CA THR A 300 -8.25 -17.06 -13.88
C THR A 300 -9.03 -16.37 -12.75
N LEU A 301 -9.54 -15.16 -13.00
CA LEU A 301 -10.32 -14.41 -12.01
C LEU A 301 -11.61 -15.15 -11.68
N GLN A 302 -12.37 -15.61 -12.68
CA GLN A 302 -13.59 -16.38 -12.43
C GLN A 302 -13.32 -17.64 -11.60
N GLN A 303 -12.20 -18.34 -11.84
CA GLN A 303 -11.82 -19.51 -11.05
C GLN A 303 -11.48 -19.12 -9.61
N LEU A 304 -10.69 -18.06 -9.40
CA LEU A 304 -10.35 -17.55 -8.07
C LEU A 304 -11.62 -17.11 -7.32
N GLY A 305 -12.50 -16.34 -7.95
CA GLY A 305 -13.74 -15.87 -7.36
C GLY A 305 -14.69 -17.01 -6.98
N LYS A 306 -14.83 -18.03 -7.84
CA LYS A 306 -15.61 -19.24 -7.51
C LYS A 306 -15.01 -20.02 -6.35
N TYR A 307 -13.68 -20.15 -6.31
CA TYR A 307 -13.00 -20.83 -5.22
C TYR A 307 -13.21 -20.10 -3.90
N LEU A 308 -13.01 -18.79 -3.86
CA LEU A 308 -13.20 -17.98 -2.66
C LEU A 308 -14.65 -18.02 -2.18
N ASN A 309 -15.63 -17.86 -3.07
CA ASN A 309 -17.05 -17.93 -2.67
C ASN A 309 -17.45 -19.31 -2.12
N ARG A 310 -16.82 -20.40 -2.61
CA ARG A 310 -17.10 -21.75 -2.13
C ARG A 310 -16.49 -22.04 -0.76
N TRP A 311 -15.30 -21.50 -0.50
CA TRP A 311 -14.50 -21.85 0.69
C TRP A 311 -14.37 -20.71 1.70
N ALA A 312 -14.98 -19.55 1.45
CA ALA A 312 -15.03 -18.45 2.40
C ALA A 312 -15.66 -18.94 3.70
N ARG A 313 -15.02 -18.58 4.83
CA ARG A 313 -15.54 -18.91 6.15
C ARG A 313 -16.90 -18.24 6.33
N ILE A 314 -17.82 -18.96 6.93
CA ILE A 314 -19.14 -18.46 7.33
C ILE A 314 -19.02 -17.85 8.72
N ASP A 315 -19.65 -16.68 8.93
CA ASP A 315 -19.79 -16.13 10.27
C ASP A 315 -20.89 -16.88 11.03
N TYR A 316 -20.49 -17.68 12.03
CA TYR A 316 -21.44 -18.42 12.87
C TYR A 316 -22.15 -17.53 13.88
N ASN A 317 -21.63 -16.31 14.13
CA ASN A 317 -22.26 -15.34 15.00
C ASN A 317 -23.32 -14.50 14.26
N ASP A 318 -23.33 -14.53 12.93
CA ASP A 318 -24.39 -13.95 12.12
C ASP A 318 -25.55 -14.94 12.01
N SER A 319 -26.75 -14.52 12.42
CA SER A 319 -27.97 -15.33 12.31
C SER A 319 -28.29 -15.71 10.86
N LEU A 320 -27.84 -14.90 9.90
CA LEU A 320 -28.01 -15.13 8.47
C LEU A 320 -26.88 -15.99 7.87
N LYS A 321 -25.89 -16.40 8.68
CA LYS A 321 -24.76 -17.24 8.25
C LYS A 321 -24.09 -16.70 6.98
N ARG A 322 -23.88 -15.39 6.91
CA ARG A 322 -23.26 -14.78 5.73
C ARG A 322 -21.77 -15.14 5.67
N PRO A 323 -21.18 -15.21 4.47
CA PRO A 323 -19.74 -15.31 4.32
C PRO A 323 -19.04 -14.14 5.02
N MET A 324 -17.89 -14.42 5.63
CA MET A 324 -17.05 -13.39 6.28
C MET A 324 -16.34 -12.47 5.28
N LEU A 325 -16.31 -12.87 4.01
CA LEU A 325 -15.69 -12.15 2.92
C LEU A 325 -16.71 -11.91 1.82
N THR A 326 -16.81 -10.68 1.36
CA THR A 326 -17.52 -10.29 0.14
C THR A 326 -16.54 -10.33 -1.02
N VAL A 327 -16.85 -11.13 -2.05
CA VAL A 327 -16.04 -11.24 -3.26
C VAL A 327 -16.81 -10.63 -4.42
N GLN A 328 -16.36 -9.49 -4.94
CA GLN A 328 -16.98 -8.79 -6.05
C GLN A 328 -16.12 -8.93 -7.30
N MET A 329 -16.72 -9.35 -8.41
CA MET A 329 -16.10 -9.36 -9.73
C MET A 329 -16.53 -8.08 -10.44
N ILE A 330 -15.56 -7.28 -10.89
CA ILE A 330 -15.78 -5.99 -11.53
C ILE A 330 -15.43 -6.09 -13.01
N GLU A 331 -16.33 -5.58 -13.83
CA GLU A 331 -16.18 -5.48 -15.28
C GLU A 331 -15.14 -4.42 -15.64
N SER A 332 -14.39 -4.69 -16.70
CA SER A 332 -13.31 -3.85 -17.19
C SER A 332 -13.87 -2.54 -17.73
N ALA A 333 -13.26 -1.43 -17.32
CA ALA A 333 -13.59 -0.12 -17.91
C ALA A 333 -13.16 0.00 -19.39
N PHE A 334 -12.31 -0.91 -19.88
CA PHE A 334 -11.81 -0.90 -21.26
C PHE A 334 -12.67 -1.72 -22.21
N PHE A 335 -13.32 -2.78 -21.71
CA PHE A 335 -14.01 -3.76 -22.53
C PHE A 335 -15.32 -4.20 -21.87
N ASP A 336 -16.42 -3.98 -22.58
CA ASP A 336 -17.73 -4.48 -22.18
C ASP A 336 -17.72 -6.01 -22.06
N ASP A 337 -18.43 -6.52 -21.05
CA ASP A 337 -18.60 -7.93 -20.67
C ASP A 337 -17.30 -8.68 -20.33
N VAL A 338 -16.21 -8.00 -20.00
CA VAL A 338 -14.94 -8.65 -19.59
C VAL A 338 -14.64 -8.35 -18.14
N ILE A 339 -14.49 -9.36 -17.30
CA ILE A 339 -14.04 -9.19 -15.91
C ILE A 339 -12.51 -9.14 -15.87
N ASP A 340 -11.94 -8.05 -15.36
CA ASP A 340 -10.50 -7.87 -15.19
C ASP A 340 -10.07 -7.61 -13.73
N THR A 341 -11.03 -7.46 -12.82
CA THR A 341 -10.78 -7.08 -11.44
C THR A 341 -11.64 -7.89 -10.46
N ILE A 342 -11.02 -8.36 -9.38
CA ILE A 342 -11.70 -8.92 -8.20
C ILE A 342 -11.38 -8.05 -6.99
N VAL A 343 -12.43 -7.68 -6.25
CA VAL A 343 -12.31 -6.98 -4.97
C VAL A 343 -12.79 -7.91 -3.86
N ILE A 344 -11.93 -8.10 -2.85
CA ILE A 344 -12.22 -8.94 -1.68
C ILE A 344 -12.24 -8.03 -0.46
N GLU A 345 -13.38 -7.99 0.21
CA GLU A 345 -13.63 -7.12 1.36
C GLU A 345 -14.14 -7.94 2.54
N PRO A 346 -13.69 -7.68 3.77
CA PRO A 346 -14.25 -8.32 4.95
C PRO A 346 -15.66 -7.78 5.24
N THR A 347 -16.61 -8.67 5.56
CA THR A 347 -18.04 -8.32 5.74
C THR A 347 -18.38 -7.84 7.16
N TYR A 348 -17.39 -7.67 8.07
CA TYR A 348 -17.64 -7.39 9.48
C TYR A 348 -18.40 -6.07 9.73
N SER A 349 -19.49 -6.15 10.51
CA SER A 349 -20.31 -4.98 10.89
C SER A 349 -19.78 -4.18 12.09
N ARG A 350 -18.60 -4.50 12.64
CA ARG A 350 -18.10 -3.87 13.88
C ARG A 350 -16.63 -3.45 13.79
N GLY A 351 -16.36 -2.39 13.00
CA GLY A 351 -15.28 -1.42 13.26
C GLY A 351 -13.83 -1.89 13.22
N VAL A 352 -13.53 -3.16 12.96
CA VAL A 352 -12.15 -3.67 12.82
C VAL A 352 -11.83 -3.79 11.35
N THR A 353 -11.20 -2.74 10.79
CA THR A 353 -10.63 -2.72 9.44
C THR A 353 -9.20 -3.22 9.48
N GLU A 354 -8.99 -4.45 9.94
CA GLU A 354 -7.68 -5.08 9.78
C GLU A 354 -7.46 -5.40 8.29
N PRO A 355 -6.27 -5.12 7.74
CA PRO A 355 -5.97 -5.43 6.36
C PRO A 355 -6.02 -6.95 6.15
N LEU A 356 -6.61 -7.38 5.03
CA LEU A 356 -6.66 -8.79 4.67
C LEU A 356 -5.26 -9.31 4.37
N ASN A 357 -4.91 -10.46 4.96
CA ASN A 357 -3.64 -11.10 4.68
C ASN A 357 -3.63 -11.70 3.26
N PRO A 358 -2.75 -11.25 2.35
CA PRO A 358 -2.72 -11.70 0.95
C PRO A 358 -2.13 -13.11 0.77
N THR A 359 -1.48 -13.67 1.79
CA THR A 359 -0.69 -14.93 1.70
C THR A 359 -1.48 -16.10 1.11
N PHE A 360 -2.76 -16.23 1.46
CA PHE A 360 -3.59 -17.32 0.94
C PHE A 360 -3.87 -17.16 -0.56
N ILE A 361 -4.14 -15.93 -1.01
CA ILE A 361 -4.37 -15.63 -2.42
C ILE A 361 -3.08 -15.86 -3.22
N LEU A 362 -1.95 -15.37 -2.71
CA LEU A 362 -0.63 -15.59 -3.31
C LEU A 362 -0.33 -17.08 -3.45
N SER A 363 -0.51 -17.86 -2.37
CA SER A 363 -0.27 -19.31 -2.38
C SER A 363 -1.17 -20.04 -3.39
N PHE A 364 -2.44 -19.63 -3.52
CA PHE A 364 -3.35 -20.19 -4.50
C PHE A 364 -2.92 -19.84 -5.94
N VAL A 365 -2.57 -18.58 -6.17
CA VAL A 365 -2.16 -18.08 -7.49
C VAL A 365 -0.85 -18.73 -7.95
N GLU A 366 0.11 -18.92 -7.06
CA GLU A 366 1.37 -19.59 -7.41
C GLU A 366 1.23 -21.10 -7.50
N GLY A 367 0.61 -21.73 -6.50
CA GLY A 367 0.53 -23.19 -6.39
C GLY A 367 -0.53 -23.84 -7.29
N VAL A 368 -1.67 -23.19 -7.48
CA VAL A 368 -2.81 -23.75 -8.24
C VAL A 368 -2.87 -23.18 -9.64
N LEU A 369 -2.70 -21.86 -9.78
CA LEU A 369 -2.82 -21.19 -11.07
C LEU A 369 -1.48 -21.12 -11.83
N GLY A 370 -0.35 -21.40 -11.16
CA GLY A 370 0.98 -21.49 -11.78
C GLY A 370 1.62 -20.15 -12.14
N TYR A 371 1.09 -19.04 -11.62
CA TYR A 371 1.73 -17.74 -11.77
C TYR A 371 3.03 -17.71 -10.96
N LYS A 372 4.00 -16.91 -11.40
CA LYS A 372 5.25 -16.68 -10.68
C LYS A 372 5.37 -15.21 -10.34
N GLU A 373 5.77 -14.92 -9.11
CA GLU A 373 6.14 -13.56 -8.68
C GLU A 373 7.30 -13.03 -9.54
N GLU A 374 7.12 -11.82 -10.06
CA GLU A 374 8.16 -11.07 -10.79
C GLU A 374 8.68 -9.90 -9.98
N TYR A 375 7.78 -9.28 -9.20
CA TYR A 375 8.08 -8.10 -8.40
C TYR A 375 7.14 -8.04 -7.20
N THR A 376 7.69 -7.62 -6.06
CA THR A 376 6.92 -7.28 -4.86
C THR A 376 7.53 -6.09 -4.13
N ASN A 377 6.68 -5.29 -3.49
CA ASN A 377 7.09 -4.31 -2.49
C ASN A 377 6.49 -4.63 -1.09
N GLY A 378 5.97 -5.84 -0.90
CA GLY A 378 5.33 -6.29 0.34
C GLY A 378 3.86 -5.88 0.51
N LEU A 379 3.36 -4.93 -0.28
CA LEU A 379 1.94 -4.53 -0.32
C LEU A 379 1.30 -4.78 -1.68
N ARG A 380 2.10 -4.83 -2.73
CA ARG A 380 1.69 -5.09 -4.10
C ARG A 380 2.59 -6.15 -4.71
N TRP A 381 1.98 -7.12 -5.38
CA TRP A 381 2.67 -8.20 -6.09
C TRP A 381 2.30 -8.14 -7.56
N ILE A 382 3.30 -8.31 -8.42
CA ILE A 382 3.13 -8.48 -9.86
C ILE A 382 3.57 -9.90 -10.19
N LEU A 383 2.65 -10.69 -10.74
CA LEU A 383 2.87 -12.08 -11.08
C LEU A 383 2.62 -12.32 -12.57
N LYS A 384 3.38 -13.23 -13.17
CA LYS A 384 3.21 -13.64 -14.57
C LYS A 384 2.98 -15.14 -14.67
N LEU A 385 2.03 -15.54 -15.51
CA LEU A 385 1.84 -16.94 -15.85
C LEU A 385 2.78 -17.31 -17.01
N TYR A 386 3.65 -18.28 -16.76
CA TYR A 386 4.56 -18.82 -17.77
C TYR A 386 3.98 -20.10 -18.37
N PRO A 387 3.97 -20.25 -19.70
CA PRO A 387 3.55 -21.50 -20.32
C PRO A 387 4.45 -22.63 -19.84
N ILE A 388 3.83 -23.67 -19.27
CA ILE A 388 4.52 -24.88 -18.84
C ILE A 388 5.06 -25.54 -20.11
N ARG A 389 6.38 -25.53 -20.29
CA ARG A 389 7.04 -26.34 -21.32
C ARG A 389 7.00 -27.78 -20.82
N ILE A 390 5.99 -28.54 -21.26
CA ILE A 390 5.91 -29.99 -21.06
C ILE A 390 6.95 -30.67 -21.95
#